data_AF-A0A3N2KQQ2-F1
#
_entry.id   AF-A0A3N2KQQ2-F1
#
_cell.length_a   1.000
_cell.length_b   1.000
_cell.length_c   1.000
_cell.angle_alpha   90.00
_cell.angle_beta   90.00
_cell.angle_gamma   90.00
#
_symmetry.space_group_name_H-M   'P 1'
#
loop_
_entity.id
_entity.type
_entity.pdbx_description
1 polymer ?
#
loop_
_entity_poly.entity_id
_entity_poly.type
_entity_poly.pdbx_seq_one_letter_code
_entity_poly.pdbx_strand_id
1 'polypeptide(L)'
;MNKIYLVTVLIEESAECLIDAHTPFADYNKARQAMSVEIDDARRHFDDREGEFLVDVETCQEWRTEDGYGYTVGIEELTVQE
;
A
#
# COMPACT_ATOMS: atom_id res chain seq x y z
N MET A 1 -9.34 14.55 -19.85
CA MET A 1 -9.28 13.59 -18.73
C MET A 1 -7.85 13.11 -18.59
N ASN A 2 -7.17 13.61 -17.56
CA ASN A 2 -5.83 13.17 -17.23
C ASN A 2 -5.95 12.00 -16.26
N LYS A 3 -5.25 10.90 -16.56
CA LYS A 3 -5.12 9.78 -15.64
C LYS A 3 -3.99 10.07 -14.67
N ILE A 4 -4.21 9.78 -13.40
CA ILE A 4 -3.17 9.73 -12.38
C ILE A 4 -3.24 8.36 -11.69
N TYR A 5 -2.09 7.88 -11.25
CA TYR A 5 -1.94 6.65 -10.49
C TYR A 5 -1.58 7.01 -9.06
N LEU A 6 -2.44 6.67 -8.11
CA LEU A 6 -2.25 6.97 -6.70
C LEU A 6 -1.69 5.74 -6.00
N VAL A 7 -0.47 5.82 -5.48
CA VAL A 7 0.04 4.80 -4.55
C VAL A 7 -0.56 5.09 -3.19
N THR A 8 -1.24 4.11 -2.61
CA THR A 8 -1.85 4.19 -1.28
C THR A 8 -1.11 3.27 -0.33
N VAL A 9 -0.92 3.72 0.91
CA VAL A 9 -0.25 2.98 1.97
C VAL A 9 -1.09 3.12 3.23
N LEU A 10 -1.52 1.99 3.78
CA LEU A 10 -2.15 1.90 5.09
C LEU A 10 -1.36 0.91 5.93
N ILE A 11 -0.85 1.34 7.08
CA ILE A 11 -0.17 0.48 8.06
C ILE A 11 -0.93 0.60 9.38
N GLU A 12 -1.33 -0.54 9.91
CA GLU A 12 -2.13 -0.68 11.13
C GLU A 12 -1.33 -1.51 12.13
N GLU A 13 -0.43 -0.85 12.88
CA GLU A 13 0.44 -1.52 13.87
C GLU A 13 -0.27 -1.81 15.19
N SER A 14 -1.20 -0.92 15.55
CA SER A 14 -2.05 -1.00 16.75
C SER A 14 -3.26 -0.08 16.58
N ALA A 15 -4.21 -0.14 17.51
CA ALA A 15 -5.38 0.75 17.53
C ALA A 15 -5.03 2.26 17.62
N GLU A 16 -3.83 2.61 18.06
CA GLU A 16 -3.38 4.00 18.24
C GLU A 16 -2.25 4.41 17.27
N CYS A 17 -1.70 3.47 16.49
CA CYS A 17 -0.61 3.71 15.55
C CYS A 17 -1.04 3.31 14.13
N LEU A 18 -1.44 4.33 13.37
CA LEU A 18 -1.91 4.24 11.99
C LEU A 18 -1.05 5.13 11.10
N ILE A 19 -0.55 4.58 10.00
CA ILE A 19 0.08 5.35 8.92
C ILE A 19 -0.84 5.27 7.71
N ASP A 20 -1.26 6.44 7.23
CA ASP A 20 -2.09 6.57 6.03
C ASP A 20 -1.42 7.59 5.10
N ALA A 21 -0.94 7.13 3.94
CA ALA A 21 -0.19 7.93 2.99
C ALA A 21 -0.62 7.69 1.54
N HIS A 22 -0.54 8.77 0.76
CA HIS A 22 -1.01 8.81 -0.63
C HIS A 22 -0.03 9.59 -1.50
N THR A 23 0.51 8.94 -2.54
CA THR A 23 1.49 9.57 -3.44
C THR A 23 1.03 9.47 -4.90
N PRO A 24 0.76 10.59 -5.58
CA PRO A 24 0.29 10.59 -6.96
C PRO A 24 1.43 10.51 -7.98
N PHE A 25 1.20 9.77 -9.07
CA PHE A 25 2.11 9.62 -10.19
C PHE A 25 1.37 9.81 -11.52
N ALA A 26 2.05 10.42 -12.49
CA ALA A 26 1.55 10.52 -13.86
C ALA A 26 1.89 9.28 -14.73
N ASP A 27 2.76 8.39 -14.22
CA ASP A 27 3.27 7.22 -14.94
C ASP A 27 3.08 5.96 -14.09
N TYR A 28 2.46 4.94 -14.69
CA TYR A 28 2.13 3.70 -13.99
C TYR A 28 3.36 2.91 -13.56
N ASN A 29 4.43 2.89 -14.36
CA ASN A 29 5.65 2.17 -14.00
C ASN A 29 6.36 2.84 -12.82
N LYS A 30 6.32 4.18 -12.74
CA LYS A 30 6.80 4.90 -11.55
C LYS A 30 5.97 4.58 -10.31
N ALA A 31 4.64 4.52 -10.45
CA ALA A 31 3.76 4.10 -9.36
C ALA A 31 4.08 2.68 -8.88
N ARG A 32 4.32 1.73 -9.81
CA ARG A 32 4.73 0.35 -9.48
C ARG A 32 6.07 0.28 -8.75
N GLN A 33 7.04 1.08 -9.18
CA GLN A 33 8.34 1.15 -8.48
C GLN A 33 8.17 1.71 -7.07
N ALA A 34 7.38 2.77 -6.91
CA ALA A 34 7.07 3.34 -5.60
C ALA A 34 6.32 2.34 -4.71
N MET A 35 5.30 1.66 -5.23
CA MET A 35 4.57 0.61 -4.53
C MET A 35 5.50 -0.50 -3.99
N SER A 36 6.49 -0.93 -4.78
CA SER A 36 7.49 -1.92 -4.33
C SER A 36 8.33 -1.42 -3.16
N VAL A 37 8.71 -0.14 -3.16
CA VAL A 37 9.47 0.46 -2.06
C VAL A 37 8.61 0.57 -0.81
N GLU A 38 7.36 1.01 -0.95
CA GLU A 38 6.40 1.12 0.16
C GLU A 38 6.08 -0.27 0.76
N ILE A 39 6.00 -1.33 -0.04
CA ILE A 39 5.86 -2.71 0.46
C ILE A 39 7.07 -3.09 1.33
N ASP A 40 8.28 -2.86 0.84
CA ASP A 40 9.50 -3.22 1.58
C ASP A 40 9.63 -2.42 2.88
N ASP A 41 9.19 -1.16 2.88
CA ASP A 41 9.16 -0.31 4.07
C ASP A 41 8.05 -0.76 5.03
N ALA A 42 6.83 -0.99 4.56
CA ALA A 42 5.69 -1.45 5.37
C ALA A 42 5.98 -2.78 6.07
N ARG A 43 6.65 -3.72 5.41
CA ARG A 43 7.03 -5.02 6.00
C ARG A 43 7.93 -4.87 7.23
N ARG A 44 8.82 -3.88 7.26
CA ARG A 44 9.73 -3.66 8.40
C ARG A 44 9.01 -3.30 9.70
N HIS A 45 7.76 -2.86 9.62
CA HIS A 45 6.93 -2.62 10.80
C HIS A 45 6.47 -3.91 11.49
N PHE A 46 6.63 -5.07 10.84
CA PHE A 46 6.12 -6.36 11.30
C PHE A 46 7.16 -7.51 11.20
N ASP A 47 8.46 -7.20 11.08
CA ASP A 47 9.53 -8.20 10.86
C ASP A 47 9.58 -9.32 11.93
N ASP A 48 9.03 -9.08 13.13
CA ASP A 48 8.95 -10.02 14.24
C ASP A 48 7.59 -10.74 14.37
N ARG A 49 6.66 -10.53 13.43
CA ARG A 49 5.31 -11.08 13.46
C ARG A 49 5.06 -12.07 12.34
N GLU A 50 4.29 -13.11 12.65
CA GLU A 50 3.73 -14.02 11.65
C GLU A 50 2.41 -13.46 11.11
N GLY A 51 2.13 -13.76 9.85
CA GLY A 51 0.92 -13.34 9.16
C GLY A 51 0.88 -13.84 7.72
N GLU A 52 -0.23 -13.55 7.05
CA GLU A 52 -0.55 -14.09 5.74
C GLU A 52 -0.98 -13.00 4.76
N PHE A 53 -0.71 -13.24 3.48
CA PHE A 53 -1.22 -12.39 2.41
C PHE A 53 -2.70 -12.70 2.18
N LEU A 54 -3.56 -11.70 2.40
CA LEU A 54 -4.97 -11.75 2.01
C LEU A 54 -5.14 -11.36 0.54
N VAL A 55 -4.29 -10.45 0.06
CA VAL A 55 -4.22 -10.01 -1.33
C VAL A 55 -2.75 -9.94 -1.74
N ASP A 56 -2.41 -10.54 -2.88
CA ASP A 56 -1.09 -10.41 -3.50
C ASP A 56 -1.26 -10.41 -5.03
N VAL A 57 -1.55 -9.23 -5.57
CA VAL A 57 -1.75 -9.00 -7.01
C VAL A 57 -0.91 -7.81 -7.46
N GLU A 58 -0.79 -7.62 -8.78
CA GLU A 58 0.09 -6.61 -9.38
C GLU A 58 -0.09 -5.18 -8.83
N THR A 59 -1.32 -4.82 -8.47
CA THR A 59 -1.71 -3.46 -8.05
C THR A 59 -2.06 -3.35 -6.57
N CYS A 60 -1.99 -4.43 -5.80
CA CYS A 60 -2.35 -4.42 -4.39
C CYS A 60 -1.66 -5.56 -3.64
N GLN A 61 -1.08 -5.24 -2.49
CA GLN A 61 -0.67 -6.24 -1.51
C GLN A 61 -1.29 -5.90 -0.15
N GLU A 62 -1.93 -6.90 0.44
CA GLU A 62 -2.47 -6.84 1.79
C GLU A 62 -1.94 -8.03 2.58
N TRP A 63 -1.31 -7.75 3.71
CA TRP A 63 -0.77 -8.73 4.63
C TRP A 63 -1.30 -8.46 6.03
N ARG A 64 -1.75 -9.51 6.74
CA ARG A 64 -2.33 -9.40 8.08
C ARG A 64 -1.80 -10.45 9.03
N THR A 65 -1.66 -10.06 10.30
CA THR A 65 -1.48 -10.97 11.44
C THR A 65 -2.81 -11.57 11.89
N GLU A 66 -2.77 -12.61 12.72
CA GLU A 66 -3.98 -13.21 13.33
C GLU A 66 -4.78 -12.19 14.16
N ASP A 67 -4.10 -11.24 14.81
CA ASP A 67 -4.71 -10.15 15.58
C ASP A 67 -5.34 -9.03 14.72
N GLY A 68 -5.24 -9.13 13.38
CA GLY A 68 -5.82 -8.17 12.44
C GLY A 68 -4.95 -6.94 12.13
N TYR A 69 -3.73 -6.87 12.67
CA TYR A 69 -2.75 -5.83 12.32
C TYR A 69 -2.07 -6.14 10.99
N GLY A 70 -1.52 -5.14 10.32
CA GLY A 70 -0.77 -5.36 9.09
C GLY A 70 -0.74 -4.14 8.19
N TYR A 71 -0.61 -4.37 6.89
CA TYR A 71 -0.56 -3.29 5.92
C TYR A 71 -1.36 -3.60 4.65
N THR A 72 -1.76 -2.53 3.98
CA THR A 72 -2.24 -2.53 2.60
C THR A 72 -1.46 -1.50 1.81
N VAL A 73 -0.84 -1.94 0.71
CA VAL A 73 -0.18 -1.05 -0.25
C VAL A 73 -0.79 -1.29 -1.63
N GLY A 74 -1.30 -0.23 -2.26
CA GLY A 74 -2.06 -0.33 -3.50
C GLY A 74 -1.74 0.75 -4.53
N ILE A 75 -2.18 0.52 -5.77
CA ILE A 75 -2.20 1.53 -6.82
C ILE A 75 -3.64 1.69 -7.31
N GLU A 76 -4.16 2.91 -7.22
CA GLU A 76 -5.47 3.28 -7.77
C GLU A 76 -5.32 4.11 -9.04
N GLU A 77 -6.08 3.79 -10.09
CA GLU A 77 -6.18 4.63 -11.29
C GLU A 77 -7.33 5.65 -11.10
N LEU A 78 -6.99 6.94 -11.08
CA LEU A 78 -7.95 8.01 -10.96
C LEU A 78 -8.04 8.80 -12.26
N THR A 79 -9.27 9.13 -12.66
CA THR A 79 -9.51 10.00 -13.80
C THR A 79 -9.91 11.39 -13.31
N VAL A 80 -9.09 12.39 -13.59
CA VAL A 80 -9.36 13.78 -13.22
C VAL A 80 -10.32 14.39 -14.24
N GLN A 81 -11.47 14.87 -13.76
CA GLN A 81 -12.41 15.70 -14.53
C GLN A 81 -12.05 17.18 -14.28
N GLU A 82 -11.97 17.96 -15.36
CA GLU A 82 -11.75 19.41 -15.31
C GLU A 82 -13.05 20.18 -15.03
#